data_AF-A0A839FS18-F1
#
_entry.id   AF-A0A839FS18-F1
#
_cell.length_a   1.000
_cell.length_b   1.000
_cell.length_c   1.000
_cell.angle_alpha   90.00
_cell.angle_beta   90.00
_cell.angle_gamma   90.00
#
_symmetry.space_group_name_H-M   'P 1'
#
loop_
_entity.id
_entity.type
_entity.pdbx_description
1 polymer ?
#
loop_
_entity_poly.entity_id
_entity_poly.type
_entity_poly.pdbx_seq_one_letter_code
_entity_poly.pdbx_strand_id
1 'polypeptide(L)'
;MSYVFDTRAQSSDLGFDALDPSFDHYVDFLRRGYWQARGFTEFRQSDLIVQVNLTALNSYTSQLVAARAAMAKWSQMLPVTFQEVFSGATDVNFGNSDTGAYFDSSTHLLNVGPTWWGGDFSIGGYGYQTFVHEIGHALGLGHGGNYNFNATFASNAQFALDSWQYSIMSYFTPVEAGLTSREYYLISPRSADVEALVRKYFMNPDGSFQQVNINTSNNTYGFGSNDGFALTSSGRLSAVGFTIHDTSGWDTLDFSGSTTGTILSLIPGAFSSVNGFDNNIDIYNGHNAYQGDYFIEVGVGSAFNDIITGNDGVNGLYGNGGDDWIRGNGGNDSLFGWTGNDSLDGSEGDDFLDGGPGDDTLYGGTGNDSLNGGVGNDAIFSSTYYGSVSSGVSTIDGGDGNDTIHANGLDTVLAGAGDDTIFGTNSYGGYVYVDAGAGSDQVGGTVNSDILIGNDGADYLYGYGGNDALYGGNGNDVLYGGLGADRYEGGAGADIFQFMNDIQANTVEAIADFTAKQDLFALSSAYIGKTYVQDTANGVFISVAVGNNYWGTMVYGTHDVSAVQQSFLYV
;
A
#
# COMPACT_ATOMS: atom_id res chain seq x y z
N MET A 1 17.03 4.64 -0.26
CA MET A 1 17.49 5.55 0.82
C MET A 1 16.33 6.47 1.10
N SER A 2 15.47 6.06 2.01
CA SER A 2 14.19 6.70 2.31
C SER A 2 14.44 7.83 3.30
N TYR A 3 14.14 9.07 2.92
CA TYR A 3 14.00 10.16 3.86
C TYR A 3 12.59 10.07 4.44
N VAL A 4 12.46 9.32 5.54
CA VAL A 4 11.29 9.40 6.41
C VAL A 4 11.33 10.76 7.07
N PHE A 5 10.35 11.62 6.79
CA PHE A 5 10.17 12.86 7.53
C PHE A 5 9.80 12.51 8.98
N ASP A 6 10.70 12.81 9.91
CA ASP A 6 10.47 12.67 11.34
C ASP A 6 9.28 13.55 11.74
N THR A 7 8.20 12.92 12.20
CA THR A 7 6.94 13.54 12.60
C THR A 7 6.97 14.19 13.99
N ARG A 8 8.15 14.40 14.61
CA ARG A 8 8.22 15.01 15.94
C ARG A 8 9.34 16.05 16.11
N ALA A 9 9.04 17.30 15.76
CA ALA A 9 9.58 18.45 16.48
C ALA A 9 8.71 19.70 16.27
N GLN A 10 7.79 19.97 17.22
CA GLN A 10 7.23 21.31 17.39
C GLN A 10 8.36 22.25 17.82
N SER A 11 8.77 23.16 16.94
CA SER A 11 9.68 24.26 17.27
C SER A 11 8.90 25.41 17.90
N SER A 12 8.81 25.38 19.23
CA SER A 12 8.46 26.55 20.05
C SER A 12 9.71 27.42 20.23
N ASP A 13 10.00 28.34 19.31
CA ASP A 13 10.50 29.69 19.66
C ASP A 13 10.84 30.53 18.42
N LEU A 14 10.31 31.76 18.44
CA LEU A 14 10.68 32.84 17.53
C LEU A 14 12.05 33.40 17.93
N GLY A 15 13.08 33.13 17.12
CA GLY A 15 14.37 33.79 17.24
C GLY A 15 15.34 33.40 16.12
N PHE A 16 15.20 34.03 14.94
CA PHE A 16 16.17 34.06 13.82
C PHE A 16 17.31 33.03 13.89
N ASP A 17 17.07 31.82 13.41
CA ASP A 17 18.13 30.86 13.10
C ASP A 17 18.28 30.78 11.57
N ALA A 18 19.27 31.49 11.05
CA ALA A 18 19.56 31.61 9.61
C ALA A 18 20.18 30.32 9.01
N LEU A 19 19.96 29.16 9.63
CA LEU A 19 20.59 27.89 9.26
C LEU A 19 19.67 26.67 9.39
N ASP A 20 18.36 26.83 9.64
CA ASP A 20 17.44 25.70 9.62
C ASP A 20 16.94 25.44 8.17
N PRO A 21 17.31 24.33 7.51
CA PRO A 21 16.78 23.99 6.19
C PRO A 21 15.40 23.30 6.26
N SER A 22 14.75 23.25 7.43
CA SER A 22 13.46 22.57 7.62
C SER A 22 12.35 23.16 6.75
N PHE A 23 11.36 22.32 6.47
CA PHE A 23 10.11 22.72 5.83
C PHE A 23 9.43 23.87 6.57
N ASP A 24 9.44 23.84 7.90
CA ASP A 24 8.87 24.89 8.74
C ASP A 24 9.55 26.24 8.54
N HIS A 25 10.88 26.29 8.46
CA HIS A 25 11.59 27.54 8.23
C HIS A 25 11.33 28.07 6.81
N TYR A 26 11.28 27.18 5.82
CA TYR A 26 10.94 27.56 4.44
C TYR A 26 9.54 28.17 4.34
N VAL A 27 8.54 27.52 4.94
CA VAL A 27 7.16 28.00 5.06
C VAL A 27 7.11 29.37 5.74
N ASP A 28 7.84 29.55 6.85
CA ASP A 28 7.85 30.82 7.57
C ASP A 28 8.51 31.94 6.76
N PHE A 29 9.48 31.61 5.91
CA PHE A 29 10.08 32.54 4.96
C PHE A 29 9.07 32.97 3.89
N LEU A 30 8.38 32.02 3.26
CA LEU A 30 7.32 32.30 2.27
C LEU A 30 6.25 33.24 2.85
N ARG A 31 5.80 32.98 4.08
CA ARG A 31 4.79 33.78 4.77
C ARG A 31 5.24 35.21 5.10
N ARG A 32 6.53 35.42 5.33
CA ARG A 32 7.13 36.73 5.73
C ARG A 32 7.87 37.42 4.59
N GLY A 33 7.91 36.80 3.41
CA GLY A 33 8.71 37.21 2.28
C GLY A 33 8.36 38.58 1.70
N TYR A 34 9.17 39.04 0.75
CA TYR A 34 9.03 40.34 0.09
C TYR A 34 7.91 40.31 -0.96
N TRP A 35 7.46 41.50 -1.41
CA TRP A 35 6.46 41.69 -2.49
C TRP A 35 5.02 41.23 -2.23
N GLN A 36 4.75 40.69 -1.04
CA GLN A 36 3.40 40.35 -0.60
C GLN A 36 2.46 41.54 -0.37
N ALA A 37 1.16 41.31 -0.49
CA ALA A 37 0.15 42.22 0.06
C ALA A 37 0.35 42.39 1.58
N ARG A 38 0.49 43.63 2.04
CA ARG A 38 0.55 43.98 3.47
C ARG A 38 -0.73 44.72 3.83
N GLY A 39 -1.65 44.07 4.52
CA GLY A 39 -2.92 44.73 4.84
C GLY A 39 -4.09 43.86 5.23
N PHE A 40 -3.99 42.53 5.15
CA PHE A 40 -4.95 41.63 5.78
C PHE A 40 -4.72 41.57 7.31
N THR A 41 -4.57 42.73 7.94
CA THR A 41 -4.61 42.87 9.39
C THR A 41 -6.06 42.64 9.79
N GLU A 42 -6.30 41.52 10.49
CA GLU A 42 -7.57 41.09 11.10
C GLU A 42 -8.43 40.10 10.29
N PHE A 43 -7.90 38.92 9.96
CA PHE A 43 -8.74 37.80 9.47
C PHE A 43 -8.47 36.53 10.28
N ARG A 44 -9.06 36.48 11.48
CA ARG A 44 -9.53 35.21 12.05
C ARG A 44 -10.95 35.03 11.56
N GLN A 45 -11.13 34.56 10.33
CA GLN A 45 -12.45 34.27 9.79
C GLN A 45 -12.48 32.80 9.41
N SER A 46 -13.65 32.17 9.52
CA SER A 46 -13.86 30.82 9.00
C SER A 46 -13.59 30.73 7.50
N ASP A 47 -13.75 31.86 6.77
CA ASP A 47 -13.46 32.00 5.35
C ASP A 47 -12.80 33.37 5.05
N LEU A 48 -11.72 33.39 4.27
CA LEU A 48 -11.08 34.63 3.78
C LEU A 48 -11.81 35.12 2.51
N ILE A 49 -12.47 36.29 2.56
CA ILE A 49 -13.12 36.87 1.37
C ILE A 49 -12.19 37.88 0.71
N VAL A 50 -11.91 37.70 -0.59
CA VAL A 50 -11.04 38.58 -1.40
C VAL A 50 -11.86 39.19 -2.53
N GLN A 51 -12.00 40.52 -2.52
CA GLN A 51 -12.72 41.26 -3.55
C GLN A 51 -11.82 41.48 -4.77
N VAL A 52 -12.23 40.96 -5.93
CA VAL A 52 -11.41 41.00 -7.16
C VAL A 52 -12.10 41.74 -8.29
N ASN A 53 -11.34 42.48 -9.08
CA ASN A 53 -11.83 43.14 -10.29
C ASN A 53 -11.13 42.59 -11.53
N LEU A 54 -11.89 41.90 -12.38
CA LEU A 54 -11.41 41.28 -13.62
C LEU A 54 -11.72 42.10 -14.89
N THR A 55 -12.24 43.32 -14.75
CA THR A 55 -12.78 44.10 -15.88
C THR A 55 -11.75 44.30 -16.99
N ALA A 56 -10.46 44.43 -16.66
CA ALA A 56 -9.39 44.59 -17.64
C ALA A 56 -9.18 43.34 -18.53
N LEU A 57 -9.62 42.16 -18.06
CA LEU A 57 -9.49 40.89 -18.77
C LEU A 57 -10.72 40.55 -19.64
N ASN A 58 -11.79 41.36 -19.62
CA ASN A 58 -13.03 41.07 -20.38
C ASN A 58 -12.80 40.89 -21.90
N SER A 59 -11.81 41.56 -22.47
CA SER A 59 -11.42 41.44 -23.88
C SER A 59 -10.40 40.32 -24.15
N TYR A 60 -9.95 39.62 -23.11
CA TYR A 60 -8.89 38.61 -23.14
C TYR A 60 -9.42 37.29 -22.57
N THR A 61 -10.27 36.61 -23.35
CA THR A 61 -11.03 35.44 -22.88
C THR A 61 -10.17 34.34 -22.28
N SER A 62 -9.01 34.01 -22.86
CA SER A 62 -8.11 32.98 -22.33
C SER A 62 -7.54 33.35 -20.97
N GLN A 63 -7.07 34.60 -20.80
CA GLN A 63 -6.58 35.12 -19.52
C GLN A 63 -7.69 35.17 -18.47
N LEU A 64 -8.90 35.61 -18.86
CA LEU A 64 -10.04 35.66 -17.95
C LEU A 64 -10.44 34.28 -17.44
N VAL A 65 -10.45 33.27 -18.32
CA VAL A 65 -10.71 31.87 -17.94
C VAL A 65 -9.61 31.35 -17.02
N ALA A 66 -8.34 31.59 -17.36
CA ALA A 66 -7.21 31.16 -16.55
C ALA A 66 -7.17 31.81 -15.16
N ALA A 67 -7.41 33.12 -15.07
CA ALA A 67 -7.46 33.85 -13.79
C ALA A 67 -8.56 33.30 -12.88
N ARG A 68 -9.76 33.05 -13.41
CA ARG A 68 -10.87 32.43 -12.65
C ARG A 68 -10.54 31.02 -12.20
N ALA A 69 -9.96 30.20 -13.08
CA ALA A 69 -9.54 28.84 -12.74
C ALA A 69 -8.43 28.83 -11.68
N ALA A 70 -7.44 29.72 -11.77
CA ALA A 70 -6.38 29.87 -10.78
C ALA A 70 -6.92 30.30 -9.40
N MET A 71 -7.86 31.25 -9.36
CA MET A 71 -8.56 31.61 -8.12
C MET A 71 -9.34 30.44 -7.53
N ALA A 72 -10.06 29.68 -8.37
CA ALA A 72 -10.78 28.49 -7.94
C ALA A 72 -9.82 27.43 -7.35
N LYS A 73 -8.60 27.29 -7.87
CA LYS A 73 -7.58 26.39 -7.31
C LYS A 73 -7.09 26.80 -5.93
N TRP A 74 -6.95 28.08 -5.65
CA TRP A 74 -6.71 28.53 -4.27
C TRP A 74 -7.89 28.21 -3.35
N SER A 75 -9.13 28.42 -3.81
CA SER A 75 -10.36 28.10 -3.05
C SER A 75 -10.59 26.59 -2.82
N GLN A 76 -10.00 25.72 -3.64
CA GLN A 76 -10.04 24.26 -3.45
C GLN A 76 -9.02 23.75 -2.41
N MET A 77 -8.05 24.59 -2.03
CA MET A 77 -6.96 24.22 -1.14
C MET A 77 -7.01 24.97 0.18
N LEU A 78 -7.77 26.05 0.25
CA LEU A 78 -7.88 26.93 1.41
C LEU A 78 -9.30 27.50 1.47
N PRO A 79 -9.81 27.84 2.67
CA PRO A 79 -11.11 28.47 2.81
C PRO A 79 -11.00 29.96 2.44
N VAL A 80 -10.82 30.21 1.15
CA VAL A 80 -10.74 31.54 0.53
C VAL A 80 -11.82 31.66 -0.54
N THR A 81 -12.58 32.75 -0.50
CA THR A 81 -13.62 33.07 -1.47
C THR A 81 -13.23 34.31 -2.26
N PHE A 82 -13.05 34.16 -3.57
CA PHE A 82 -12.85 35.30 -4.47
C PHE A 82 -14.20 35.84 -4.95
N GLN A 83 -14.50 37.09 -4.60
CA GLN A 83 -15.75 37.75 -4.96
C GLN A 83 -15.49 38.80 -6.06
N GLU A 84 -16.00 38.54 -7.27
CA GLU A 84 -15.92 39.52 -8.36
C GLU A 84 -16.75 40.78 -8.05
N VAL A 85 -16.11 41.94 -8.14
CA VAL A 85 -16.73 43.26 -7.97
C VAL A 85 -16.43 44.15 -9.18
N PHE A 86 -17.43 44.92 -9.61
CA PHE A 86 -17.35 45.77 -10.81
C PHE A 86 -17.17 47.27 -10.48
N SER A 87 -17.30 47.63 -9.20
CA SER A 87 -17.13 48.98 -8.69
C SER A 87 -17.00 48.94 -7.16
N GLY A 88 -16.20 49.82 -6.56
CA GLY A 88 -16.02 49.90 -5.11
C GLY A 88 -14.57 49.64 -4.69
N ALA A 89 -14.37 49.37 -3.40
CA ALA A 89 -13.08 48.88 -2.91
C ALA A 89 -12.80 47.49 -3.50
N THR A 90 -11.54 47.21 -3.77
CA THR A 90 -11.06 45.96 -4.38
C THR A 90 -9.78 45.58 -3.67
N ASP A 91 -9.63 44.32 -3.29
CA ASP A 91 -8.40 43.80 -2.71
C ASP A 91 -7.37 43.50 -3.81
N VAL A 92 -7.83 43.05 -4.99
CA VAL A 92 -6.98 42.75 -6.14
C VAL A 92 -7.62 43.27 -7.44
N ASN A 93 -6.86 44.05 -8.21
CA ASN A 93 -7.23 44.48 -9.55
C ASN A 93 -6.42 43.69 -10.57
N PHE A 94 -7.08 42.92 -11.43
CA PHE A 94 -6.40 42.25 -12.51
C PHE A 94 -6.15 43.23 -13.66
N GLY A 95 -4.94 43.22 -14.18
CA GLY A 95 -4.44 44.06 -15.24
C GLY A 95 -3.96 43.26 -16.45
N ASN A 96 -3.81 43.97 -17.56
CA ASN A 96 -3.15 43.49 -18.76
C ASN A 96 -2.34 44.64 -19.39
N SER A 97 -1.66 45.40 -18.53
CA SER A 97 -1.09 46.72 -18.83
C SER A 97 0.23 46.65 -19.58
N ASP A 98 0.92 45.51 -19.56
CA ASP A 98 2.20 45.30 -20.23
C ASP A 98 2.44 43.81 -20.55
N THR A 99 3.67 43.47 -20.95
CA THR A 99 4.06 42.10 -21.34
C THR A 99 4.59 41.25 -20.18
N GLY A 100 4.74 41.78 -18.98
CA GLY A 100 5.33 41.10 -17.82
C GLY A 100 4.30 40.37 -16.95
N ALA A 101 4.78 39.79 -15.85
CA ALA A 101 3.95 39.22 -14.80
C ALA A 101 4.43 39.72 -13.43
N TYR A 102 3.50 40.23 -12.61
CA TYR A 102 3.79 40.74 -11.26
C TYR A 102 2.52 41.05 -10.49
N PHE A 103 2.64 41.03 -9.16
CA PHE A 103 1.74 41.67 -8.22
C PHE A 103 2.41 42.91 -7.60
N ASP A 104 1.79 44.07 -7.75
CA ASP A 104 2.21 45.31 -7.09
C ASP A 104 1.37 45.54 -5.84
N SER A 105 1.97 45.29 -4.68
CA SER A 105 1.32 45.47 -3.37
C SER A 105 0.95 46.91 -3.03
N SER A 106 1.50 47.91 -3.72
CA SER A 106 1.17 49.32 -3.48
C SER A 106 -0.09 49.77 -4.23
N THR A 107 -0.33 49.22 -5.42
CA THR A 107 -1.48 49.53 -6.26
C THR A 107 -2.53 48.43 -6.27
N HIS A 108 -2.23 47.28 -5.65
CA HIS A 108 -3.04 46.07 -5.68
C HIS A 108 -3.29 45.55 -7.10
N LEU A 109 -2.36 45.82 -8.02
CA LEU A 109 -2.44 45.40 -9.41
C LEU A 109 -1.78 44.03 -9.58
N LEU A 110 -2.55 43.07 -10.08
CA LEU A 110 -2.06 41.77 -10.54
C LEU A 110 -2.05 41.78 -12.06
N ASN A 111 -0.87 41.77 -12.68
CA ASN A 111 -0.73 41.76 -14.12
C ASN A 111 -0.09 40.45 -14.60
N VAL A 112 -0.66 39.84 -15.64
CA VAL A 112 -0.03 38.77 -16.42
C VAL A 112 -0.29 39.11 -17.88
N GLY A 113 0.75 39.56 -18.60
CA GLY A 113 0.62 40.10 -19.96
C GLY A 113 0.13 39.09 -20.99
N PRO A 114 -0.49 39.52 -22.12
CA PRO A 114 -1.19 38.62 -23.04
C PRO A 114 -0.23 37.74 -23.86
N THR A 115 1.03 38.14 -23.98
CA THR A 115 2.09 37.41 -24.67
C THR A 115 3.07 36.73 -23.70
N TRP A 116 2.80 36.79 -22.40
CA TRP A 116 3.65 36.17 -21.38
C TRP A 116 3.79 34.68 -21.70
N TRP A 117 5.05 34.24 -21.88
CA TRP A 117 5.41 32.87 -22.26
C TRP A 117 4.67 32.32 -23.49
N GLY A 118 4.50 33.16 -24.51
CA GLY A 118 3.82 32.76 -25.75
C GLY A 118 2.28 32.78 -25.65
N GLY A 119 1.72 33.24 -24.53
CA GLY A 119 0.28 33.36 -24.33
C GLY A 119 -0.43 32.03 -24.05
N ASP A 120 0.29 31.03 -23.54
CA ASP A 120 -0.29 29.75 -23.13
C ASP A 120 -0.93 29.84 -21.75
N PHE A 121 -2.23 30.15 -21.75
CA PHE A 121 -3.09 30.24 -20.56
C PHE A 121 -3.96 28.99 -20.37
N SER A 122 -3.64 27.89 -21.08
CA SER A 122 -4.32 26.61 -20.82
C SER A 122 -3.86 26.04 -19.48
N ILE A 123 -4.70 25.24 -18.82
CA ILE A 123 -4.31 24.52 -17.60
C ILE A 123 -3.12 23.61 -17.95
N GLY A 124 -2.04 23.69 -17.18
CA GLY A 124 -0.75 23.05 -17.48
C GLY A 124 0.19 23.89 -18.34
N GLY A 125 -0.22 25.08 -18.79
CA GLY A 125 0.64 26.07 -19.42
C GLY A 125 1.25 27.03 -18.40
N TYR A 126 2.45 27.56 -18.70
CA TYR A 126 3.15 28.46 -17.78
C TYR A 126 2.44 29.80 -17.55
N GLY A 127 1.67 30.30 -18.53
CA GLY A 127 0.85 31.49 -18.34
C GLY A 127 -0.27 31.27 -17.32
N TYR A 128 -0.83 30.06 -17.25
CA TYR A 128 -1.75 29.66 -16.19
C TYR A 128 -1.05 29.53 -14.84
N GLN A 129 0.08 28.84 -14.76
CA GLN A 129 0.89 28.73 -13.53
C GLN A 129 1.24 30.11 -12.96
N THR A 130 1.57 31.06 -13.84
CA THR A 130 1.87 32.44 -13.46
C THR A 130 0.67 33.11 -12.78
N PHE A 131 -0.57 32.89 -13.23
CA PHE A 131 -1.74 33.41 -12.51
C PHE A 131 -1.84 32.83 -11.10
N VAL A 132 -1.60 31.52 -10.92
CA VAL A 132 -1.63 30.90 -9.59
C VAL A 132 -0.55 31.51 -8.69
N HIS A 133 0.66 31.72 -9.21
CA HIS A 133 1.78 32.37 -8.53
C HIS A 133 1.45 33.80 -8.09
N GLU A 134 0.99 34.66 -9.00
CA GLU A 134 0.72 36.07 -8.70
C GLU A 134 -0.46 36.24 -7.74
N ILE A 135 -1.45 35.34 -7.78
CA ILE A 135 -2.49 35.28 -6.76
C ILE A 135 -1.90 34.90 -5.39
N GLY A 136 -0.90 34.03 -5.34
CA GLY A 136 -0.13 33.74 -4.12
C GLY A 136 0.48 35.01 -3.51
N HIS A 137 1.09 35.88 -4.31
CA HIS A 137 1.55 37.19 -3.85
C HIS A 137 0.42 38.10 -3.35
N ALA A 138 -0.72 38.08 -4.04
CA ALA A 138 -1.91 38.84 -3.63
C ALA A 138 -2.52 38.35 -2.31
N LEU A 139 -2.47 37.03 -2.03
CA LEU A 139 -2.81 36.42 -0.74
C LEU A 139 -1.68 36.59 0.29
N GLY A 140 -0.53 37.07 -0.15
CA GLY A 140 0.55 37.56 0.67
C GLY A 140 1.65 36.54 0.96
N LEU A 141 1.94 35.67 -0.01
CA LEU A 141 3.18 34.91 -0.05
C LEU A 141 4.30 35.75 -0.69
N GLY A 142 5.53 35.52 -0.26
CA GLY A 142 6.73 35.94 -0.98
C GLY A 142 7.39 34.76 -1.69
N HIS A 143 8.47 35.03 -2.41
CA HIS A 143 9.31 33.97 -2.99
C HIS A 143 10.08 33.20 -1.93
N GLY A 144 10.55 31.99 -2.29
CA GLY A 144 11.38 31.12 -1.46
C GLY A 144 12.81 31.61 -1.21
N GLY A 145 13.17 32.79 -1.71
CA GLY A 145 14.43 33.46 -1.43
C GLY A 145 14.41 34.94 -1.79
N ASN A 146 15.49 35.64 -1.49
CA ASN A 146 15.64 37.06 -1.83
C ASN A 146 16.26 37.23 -3.23
N TYR A 147 15.48 36.89 -4.26
CA TYR A 147 15.86 37.04 -5.64
C TYR A 147 14.73 37.64 -6.48
N ASN A 148 15.10 38.17 -7.64
CA ASN A 148 14.21 38.66 -8.69
C ASN A 148 14.74 38.12 -10.03
N PHE A 149 14.10 38.48 -11.16
CA PHE A 149 14.40 38.00 -12.52
C PHE A 149 15.88 37.68 -12.83
N ASN A 150 16.14 36.55 -13.52
CA ASN A 150 17.46 35.95 -13.83
C ASN A 150 18.20 35.24 -12.68
N ALA A 151 17.47 34.72 -11.69
CA ALA A 151 18.06 33.89 -10.63
C ALA A 151 18.39 32.47 -11.13
N THR A 152 19.37 31.81 -10.52
CA THR A 152 19.59 30.35 -10.68
C THR A 152 19.58 29.67 -9.33
N PHE A 153 19.08 28.42 -9.28
CA PHE A 153 18.97 27.68 -8.02
C PHE A 153 20.32 27.63 -7.27
N ALA A 154 21.38 27.22 -7.97
CA ALA A 154 22.72 27.08 -7.40
C ALA A 154 23.33 28.38 -6.83
N SER A 155 22.89 29.56 -7.29
CA SER A 155 23.48 30.83 -6.87
C SER A 155 22.56 31.70 -6.01
N ASN A 156 21.26 31.40 -5.98
CA ASN A 156 20.26 32.28 -5.37
C ASN A 156 19.28 31.57 -4.42
N ALA A 157 19.09 30.26 -4.53
CA ALA A 157 18.22 29.54 -3.61
C ALA A 157 18.76 29.64 -2.19
N GLN A 158 17.90 30.02 -1.25
CA GLN A 158 18.24 30.08 0.18
C GLN A 158 17.94 28.78 0.90
N PHE A 159 17.05 27.97 0.33
CA PHE A 159 16.59 26.69 0.87
C PHE A 159 16.72 25.61 -0.20
N ALA A 160 17.05 24.39 0.22
CA ALA A 160 17.03 23.23 -0.69
C ALA A 160 15.61 22.93 -1.20
N LEU A 161 14.59 23.31 -0.43
CA LEU A 161 13.18 23.17 -0.76
C LEU A 161 12.67 24.23 -1.75
N ASP A 162 13.50 25.22 -2.11
CA ASP A 162 13.07 26.31 -2.98
C ASP A 162 12.96 25.86 -4.44
N SER A 163 11.87 25.15 -4.75
CA SER A 163 11.55 24.69 -6.09
C SER A 163 10.04 24.48 -6.25
N TRP A 164 9.59 24.35 -7.50
CA TRP A 164 8.19 24.03 -7.81
C TRP A 164 7.69 22.72 -7.19
N GLN A 165 8.56 21.82 -6.73
CA GLN A 165 8.10 20.63 -6.02
C GLN A 165 7.38 21.01 -4.72
N TYR A 166 7.85 22.06 -4.02
CA TYR A 166 7.36 22.45 -2.70
C TYR A 166 6.58 23.76 -2.69
N SER A 167 6.84 24.68 -3.62
CA SER A 167 6.17 25.99 -3.69
C SER A 167 6.04 26.49 -5.11
N ILE A 168 4.84 26.94 -5.48
CA ILE A 168 4.60 27.67 -6.73
C ILE A 168 5.27 29.04 -6.74
N MET A 169 5.65 29.55 -5.56
CA MET A 169 6.35 30.82 -5.41
C MET A 169 7.84 30.72 -5.76
N SER A 170 8.38 29.53 -6.00
CA SER A 170 9.76 29.39 -6.46
C SER A 170 9.93 29.80 -7.92
N TYR A 171 11.10 30.34 -8.26
CA TYR A 171 11.52 30.49 -9.66
C TYR A 171 12.20 29.25 -10.22
N PHE A 172 12.53 28.28 -9.37
CA PHE A 172 13.35 27.16 -9.77
C PHE A 172 12.51 25.93 -10.07
N THR A 173 12.79 25.31 -11.21
CA THR A 173 12.14 24.05 -11.58
C THR A 173 12.68 22.92 -10.69
N PRO A 174 11.94 21.81 -10.52
CA PRO A 174 12.43 20.68 -9.74
C PRO A 174 13.65 20.02 -10.38
N VAL A 175 13.84 20.19 -11.70
CA VAL A 175 15.05 19.76 -12.43
C VAL A 175 16.25 20.63 -12.05
N GLU A 176 16.08 21.95 -11.97
CA GLU A 176 17.15 22.86 -11.53
C GLU A 176 17.59 22.61 -10.08
N ALA A 177 16.65 22.16 -9.24
CA ALA A 177 16.92 21.73 -7.86
C ALA A 177 17.51 20.30 -7.76
N GLY A 178 17.59 19.56 -8.86
CA GLY A 178 18.11 18.19 -8.90
C GLY A 178 17.18 17.15 -8.27
N LEU A 179 15.89 17.45 -8.14
CA LEU A 179 14.89 16.61 -7.48
C LEU A 179 14.15 15.69 -8.45
N THR A 180 14.13 16.04 -9.73
CA THR A 180 13.38 15.32 -10.76
C THR A 180 14.17 15.27 -12.07
N SER A 181 13.83 14.32 -12.93
CA SER A 181 14.46 14.14 -14.24
C SER A 181 13.81 14.94 -15.37
N ARG A 182 12.58 15.43 -15.17
CA ARG A 182 11.76 16.10 -16.20
C ARG A 182 10.95 17.25 -15.61
N GLU A 183 10.82 18.33 -16.38
CA GLU A 183 10.04 19.49 -15.97
C GLU A 183 8.54 19.25 -16.15
N TYR A 184 7.77 19.74 -15.19
CA TYR A 184 6.31 19.83 -15.23
C TYR A 184 5.87 21.23 -14.77
N TYR A 185 4.67 21.64 -15.18
CA TYR A 185 4.10 22.92 -14.77
C TYR A 185 3.06 22.71 -13.66
N LEU A 186 3.00 23.65 -12.73
CA LEU A 186 2.09 23.57 -11.61
C LEU A 186 0.71 24.09 -11.98
N ILE A 187 -0.33 23.35 -11.58
CA ILE A 187 -1.71 23.77 -11.77
C ILE A 187 -2.40 24.24 -10.49
N SER A 188 -1.77 24.05 -9.35
CA SER A 188 -2.26 24.46 -8.03
C SER A 188 -1.12 25.01 -7.17
N PRO A 189 -1.44 25.70 -6.06
CA PRO A 189 -0.49 25.90 -4.97
C PRO A 189 0.08 24.56 -4.50
N ARG A 190 1.28 24.61 -3.92
CA ARG A 190 1.98 23.44 -3.35
C ARG A 190 1.85 23.40 -1.83
N SER A 191 2.24 22.29 -1.22
CA SER A 191 2.15 22.11 0.24
C SER A 191 2.75 23.26 1.06
N ALA A 192 3.92 23.81 0.68
CA ALA A 192 4.50 24.93 1.45
C ALA A 192 3.70 26.23 1.31
N ASP A 193 3.03 26.44 0.17
CA ASP A 193 2.18 27.60 -0.07
C ASP A 193 0.89 27.52 0.75
N VAL A 194 0.26 26.35 0.75
CA VAL A 194 -0.94 26.05 1.54
C VAL A 194 -0.61 26.23 3.02
N GLU A 195 0.46 25.59 3.50
CA GLU A 195 0.91 25.69 4.88
C GLU A 195 1.20 27.14 5.30
N ALA A 196 1.90 27.92 4.46
CA ALA A 196 2.23 29.31 4.76
C ALA A 196 0.98 30.18 4.94
N LEU A 197 -0.07 29.96 4.13
CA LEU A 197 -1.34 30.67 4.26
C LEU A 197 -2.20 30.15 5.42
N VAL A 198 -2.17 28.83 5.70
CA VAL A 198 -2.77 28.23 6.90
C VAL A 198 -2.21 28.90 8.16
N ARG A 199 -0.89 28.98 8.30
CA ARG A 199 -0.24 29.66 9.44
C ARG A 199 -0.54 31.16 9.50
N LYS A 200 -0.80 31.79 8.36
CA LYS A 200 -1.03 33.23 8.29
C LYS A 200 -2.45 33.64 8.70
N TYR A 201 -3.44 32.86 8.29
CA TYR A 201 -4.85 33.26 8.37
C TYR A 201 -5.71 32.33 9.25
N PHE A 202 -5.31 31.08 9.43
CA PHE A 202 -6.14 30.04 10.07
C PHE A 202 -5.52 29.51 11.37
N MET A 203 -4.67 30.30 12.01
CA MET A 203 -4.08 30.01 13.33
C MET A 203 -4.77 30.82 14.44
N ASN A 204 -5.13 30.15 15.53
CA ASN A 204 -5.64 30.74 16.76
C ASN A 204 -4.52 31.45 17.53
N PRO A 205 -4.85 32.45 18.38
CA PRO A 205 -3.83 33.19 19.13
C PRO A 205 -3.06 32.36 20.15
N ASP A 206 -3.59 31.21 20.54
CA ASP A 206 -2.90 30.25 21.41
C ASP A 206 -1.93 29.33 20.65
N GLY A 207 -1.80 29.51 19.34
CA GLY A 207 -0.95 28.69 18.46
C GLY A 207 -1.62 27.43 17.92
N SER A 208 -2.86 27.13 18.31
CA SER A 208 -3.62 26.02 17.71
C SER A 208 -4.14 26.39 16.32
N PHE A 209 -4.41 25.41 15.47
CA PHE A 209 -4.99 25.63 14.16
C PHE A 209 -6.52 25.62 14.21
N GLN A 210 -7.16 26.50 13.43
CA GLN A 210 -8.58 26.38 13.15
C GLN A 210 -8.80 25.16 12.28
N GLN A 211 -9.85 24.39 12.59
CA GLN A 211 -10.25 23.29 11.73
C GLN A 211 -10.64 23.86 10.35
N VAL A 212 -9.96 23.39 9.32
CA VAL A 212 -10.25 23.71 7.93
C VAL A 212 -10.97 22.51 7.36
N ASN A 213 -12.16 22.73 6.80
CA ASN A 213 -12.96 21.71 6.12
C ASN A 213 -12.92 22.01 4.62
N ILE A 214 -12.13 21.23 3.89
CA ILE A 214 -11.91 21.36 2.45
C ILE A 214 -12.16 19.99 1.81
N ASN A 215 -12.84 20.00 0.66
CA ASN A 215 -13.13 18.81 -0.15
C ASN A 215 -13.86 17.68 0.60
N THR A 216 -14.81 18.01 1.51
CA THR A 216 -15.40 17.04 2.46
C THR A 216 -16.35 15.96 1.88
N SER A 217 -16.39 15.77 0.56
CA SER A 217 -17.18 14.75 -0.14
C SER A 217 -16.27 13.66 -0.68
N ASN A 218 -16.83 12.50 -1.07
CA ASN A 218 -16.06 11.48 -1.78
C ASN A 218 -15.61 11.98 -3.16
N ASN A 219 -14.31 12.25 -3.28
CA ASN A 219 -13.66 12.81 -4.43
C ASN A 219 -12.78 11.78 -5.12
N THR A 220 -12.58 11.99 -6.41
CA THR A 220 -11.56 11.31 -7.18
C THR A 220 -10.58 12.35 -7.67
N TYR A 221 -9.30 12.11 -7.40
CA TYR A 221 -8.16 12.91 -7.84
C TYR A 221 -7.44 12.16 -8.97
N GLY A 222 -7.09 12.85 -10.06
CA GLY A 222 -6.44 12.24 -11.22
C GLY A 222 -7.39 11.98 -12.40
N PHE A 223 -7.39 10.75 -12.92
CA PHE A 223 -8.36 10.34 -13.94
C PHE A 223 -9.76 10.20 -13.32
N GLY A 224 -10.81 10.52 -14.09
CA GLY A 224 -12.19 10.46 -13.57
C GLY A 224 -12.57 11.54 -12.53
N SER A 225 -11.69 12.53 -12.30
CA SER A 225 -11.86 13.52 -11.22
C SER A 225 -13.18 14.30 -11.26
N ASN A 226 -13.76 14.48 -10.07
CA ASN A 226 -15.03 15.18 -9.82
C ASN A 226 -14.86 16.46 -8.95
N ASP A 227 -13.65 16.72 -8.50
CA ASP A 227 -13.23 17.83 -7.63
C ASP A 227 -12.54 18.98 -8.39
N GLY A 228 -12.37 18.84 -9.70
CA GLY A 228 -11.71 19.84 -10.55
C GLY A 228 -10.19 19.71 -10.67
N PHE A 229 -9.55 18.69 -10.09
CA PHE A 229 -8.17 18.25 -10.38
C PHE A 229 -8.10 17.32 -11.62
N ALA A 230 -9.05 17.47 -12.54
CA ALA A 230 -9.21 16.61 -13.69
C ALA A 230 -8.03 16.69 -14.66
N LEU A 231 -7.39 15.53 -14.90
CA LEU A 231 -6.53 15.31 -16.04
C LEU A 231 -7.37 15.26 -17.34
N THR A 232 -6.88 15.83 -18.45
CA THR A 232 -7.64 15.82 -19.71
C THR A 232 -7.68 14.40 -20.27
N SER A 233 -8.80 14.03 -20.92
CA SER A 233 -9.02 12.69 -21.49
C SER A 233 -7.99 12.26 -22.56
N SER A 234 -7.14 13.18 -23.05
CA SER A 234 -6.06 12.89 -24.00
C SER A 234 -4.69 12.76 -23.35
N GLY A 235 -4.61 12.72 -22.01
CA GLY A 235 -3.33 12.63 -21.28
C GLY A 235 -2.41 13.84 -21.48
N ARG A 236 -2.87 14.96 -22.07
CA ARG A 236 -2.04 16.17 -22.28
C ARG A 236 -1.77 16.95 -20.99
N LEU A 237 -2.46 16.59 -19.91
CA LEU A 237 -2.08 16.97 -18.55
C LEU A 237 -0.99 16.04 -17.97
N SER A 238 -0.32 15.23 -18.79
CA SER A 238 0.78 14.36 -18.34
C SER A 238 1.89 15.12 -17.62
N ALA A 239 2.17 16.38 -17.98
CA ALA A 239 3.27 17.19 -17.46
C ALA A 239 2.80 18.25 -16.45
N VAL A 240 1.96 17.86 -15.48
CA VAL A 240 1.51 18.79 -14.43
C VAL A 240 1.84 18.29 -13.03
N GLY A 241 2.01 19.25 -12.11
CA GLY A 241 2.07 18.99 -10.68
C GLY A 241 0.94 19.70 -9.93
N PHE A 242 0.39 19.03 -8.93
CA PHE A 242 -0.66 19.58 -8.06
C PHE A 242 -0.65 18.94 -6.68
N THR A 243 -1.21 19.66 -5.72
CA THR A 243 -1.32 19.23 -4.32
C THR A 243 -2.78 18.95 -4.01
N ILE A 244 -3.02 17.91 -3.21
CA ILE A 244 -4.33 17.55 -2.71
C ILE A 244 -4.44 18.05 -1.27
N HIS A 245 -5.49 18.78 -0.96
CA HIS A 245 -5.90 19.05 0.41
C HIS A 245 -7.31 18.51 0.55
N ASP A 246 -7.43 17.33 1.15
CA ASP A 246 -8.71 16.76 1.55
C ASP A 246 -8.74 16.69 3.07
N THR A 247 -9.93 16.76 3.65
CA THR A 247 -10.11 16.77 5.10
C THR A 247 -11.18 15.82 5.58
N SER A 248 -11.94 15.19 4.67
CA SER A 248 -12.85 14.09 4.98
C SER A 248 -13.48 13.55 3.69
N GLY A 249 -13.76 12.27 3.65
CA GLY A 249 -14.44 11.68 2.52
C GLY A 249 -14.15 10.20 2.51
N TRP A 250 -14.51 9.55 1.40
CA TRP A 250 -13.87 8.30 1.00
C TRP A 250 -13.35 8.55 -0.40
N ASP A 251 -12.07 8.85 -0.47
CA ASP A 251 -11.45 9.54 -1.58
C ASP A 251 -10.51 8.61 -2.35
N THR A 252 -10.37 8.90 -3.64
CA THR A 252 -9.65 8.04 -4.57
C THR A 252 -8.56 8.81 -5.28
N LEU A 253 -7.34 8.29 -5.27
CA LEU A 253 -6.26 8.69 -6.14
C LEU A 253 -6.21 7.75 -7.34
N ASP A 254 -6.82 8.17 -8.45
CA ASP A 254 -6.96 7.36 -9.67
C ASP A 254 -5.93 7.75 -10.74
N PHE A 255 -4.95 6.87 -10.95
CA PHE A 255 -3.97 6.97 -12.03
C PHE A 255 -4.00 5.81 -13.02
N SER A 256 -5.14 5.12 -13.14
CA SER A 256 -5.41 4.06 -14.11
C SER A 256 -5.11 4.42 -15.56
N GLY A 257 -5.31 5.68 -15.93
CA GLY A 257 -5.02 6.19 -17.26
C GLY A 257 -3.55 6.53 -17.51
N SER A 258 -2.63 6.27 -16.57
CA SER A 258 -1.23 6.65 -16.74
C SER A 258 -0.56 5.90 -17.88
N THR A 259 0.33 6.58 -18.60
CA THR A 259 1.03 6.00 -19.77
C THR A 259 2.32 5.27 -19.40
N THR A 260 2.64 5.21 -18.12
CA THR A 260 3.81 4.55 -17.52
C THR A 260 3.44 4.08 -16.13
N GLY A 261 4.26 3.20 -15.54
CA GLY A 261 4.17 2.86 -14.13
C GLY A 261 4.19 4.10 -13.24
N THR A 262 3.52 4.00 -12.11
CA THR A 262 3.27 5.06 -11.13
C THR A 262 3.89 4.69 -9.78
N ILE A 263 4.25 5.72 -9.03
CA ILE A 263 4.59 5.58 -7.61
C ILE A 263 3.53 6.37 -6.87
N LEU A 264 2.59 5.68 -6.23
CA LEU A 264 1.47 6.26 -5.49
C LEU A 264 1.69 6.10 -4.00
N SER A 265 1.57 7.19 -3.26
CA SER A 265 1.56 7.18 -1.81
C SER A 265 0.32 7.91 -1.30
N LEU A 266 -0.48 7.21 -0.51
CA LEU A 266 -1.64 7.75 0.19
C LEU A 266 -1.25 8.40 1.53
N ILE A 267 0.06 8.40 1.86
CA ILE A 267 0.59 8.96 3.10
C ILE A 267 0.61 10.49 2.99
N PRO A 268 -0.03 11.21 3.92
CA PRO A 268 0.01 12.66 3.92
C PRO A 268 1.45 13.21 4.03
N GLY A 269 1.79 14.18 3.18
CA GLY A 269 3.14 14.74 3.05
C GLY A 269 4.08 13.96 2.12
N ALA A 270 3.69 12.78 1.67
CA ALA A 270 4.45 12.04 0.66
C ALA A 270 4.17 12.55 -0.75
N PHE A 271 5.14 12.31 -1.64
CA PHE A 271 5.00 12.60 -3.06
C PHE A 271 4.67 11.33 -3.84
N SER A 272 3.81 11.48 -4.83
CA SER A 272 3.54 10.50 -5.86
C SER A 272 4.17 10.93 -7.19
N SER A 273 4.54 9.96 -8.01
CA SER A 273 5.14 10.13 -9.33
C SER A 273 4.26 9.46 -10.38
N VAL A 274 3.74 10.24 -11.33
CA VAL A 274 2.75 9.75 -12.31
C VAL A 274 3.07 10.24 -13.72
N ASN A 275 2.67 9.49 -14.74
CA ASN A 275 2.91 9.81 -16.15
C ASN A 275 4.41 10.02 -16.51
N GLY A 276 5.31 9.39 -15.76
CA GLY A 276 6.75 9.48 -15.95
C GLY A 276 7.33 10.83 -15.52
N PHE A 277 6.69 11.51 -14.55
CA PHE A 277 7.22 12.69 -13.86
C PHE A 277 7.43 12.36 -12.39
N ASP A 278 8.60 12.73 -11.87
CA ASP A 278 8.97 12.45 -10.50
C ASP A 278 8.32 13.48 -9.55
N ASN A 279 7.72 13.01 -8.46
CA ASN A 279 7.23 13.84 -7.35
C ASN A 279 6.29 15.00 -7.76
N ASN A 280 5.47 14.79 -8.78
CA ASN A 280 4.61 15.85 -9.29
C ASN A 280 3.31 16.00 -8.50
N ILE A 281 2.88 14.97 -7.78
CA ILE A 281 1.66 14.99 -6.95
C ILE A 281 2.04 14.85 -5.48
N ASP A 282 1.36 15.57 -4.60
CA ASP A 282 1.53 15.42 -3.15
C ASP A 282 0.20 15.59 -2.42
N ILE A 283 0.05 14.88 -1.32
CA ILE A 283 -1.06 15.07 -0.37
C ILE A 283 -0.56 16.00 0.71
N TYR A 284 -1.24 17.11 0.94
CA TYR A 284 -0.90 18.04 1.98
C TYR A 284 -1.14 17.39 3.36
N ASN A 285 -0.10 17.38 4.20
CA ASN A 285 -0.13 16.72 5.52
C ASN A 285 -1.05 17.43 6.54
N GLY A 286 -1.37 18.71 6.30
CA GLY A 286 -2.25 19.49 7.16
C GLY A 286 -1.75 19.66 8.60
N HIS A 287 -2.58 20.35 9.39
CA HIS A 287 -2.43 20.52 10.85
C HIS A 287 -3.78 20.34 11.58
N ASN A 288 -4.67 19.52 11.05
CA ASN A 288 -5.97 19.30 11.70
C ASN A 288 -5.80 18.51 13.00
N ALA A 289 -6.47 18.94 14.06
CA ALA A 289 -6.35 18.39 15.42
C ALA A 289 -6.86 16.93 15.57
N TYR A 290 -7.42 16.35 14.51
CA TYR A 290 -7.94 14.97 14.41
C TYR A 290 -7.21 14.18 13.30
N GLN A 291 -5.86 14.27 13.25
CA GLN A 291 -4.99 13.50 12.34
C GLN A 291 -5.00 11.98 12.62
N GLY A 292 -6.19 11.37 12.67
CA GLY A 292 -6.44 9.95 12.45
C GLY A 292 -7.42 9.70 11.30
N ASP A 293 -7.90 10.77 10.64
CA ASP A 293 -8.69 10.66 9.41
C ASP A 293 -7.71 10.68 8.23
N TYR A 294 -7.54 9.52 7.63
CA TYR A 294 -6.80 9.30 6.40
C TYR A 294 -7.46 10.12 5.28
N PHE A 295 -6.69 10.85 4.47
CA PHE A 295 -7.24 11.81 3.51
C PHE A 295 -7.58 11.18 2.15
N ILE A 296 -7.04 9.99 1.89
CA ILE A 296 -7.23 9.22 0.68
C ILE A 296 -7.18 7.76 1.08
N GLU A 297 -8.22 7.01 0.77
CA GLU A 297 -8.34 5.60 1.13
C GLU A 297 -8.15 4.68 -0.07
N VAL A 298 -8.34 5.20 -1.29
CA VAL A 298 -8.26 4.38 -2.50
C VAL A 298 -7.10 4.81 -3.37
N GLY A 299 -6.21 3.87 -3.71
CA GLY A 299 -5.13 4.07 -4.68
C GLY A 299 -5.34 3.17 -5.88
N VAL A 300 -5.37 3.74 -7.09
CA VAL A 300 -5.52 2.99 -8.34
C VAL A 300 -4.31 3.23 -9.23
N GLY A 301 -3.50 2.18 -9.38
CA GLY A 301 -2.34 2.09 -10.28
C GLY A 301 -2.73 2.17 -11.75
N SER A 302 -1.73 2.20 -12.61
CA SER A 302 -1.82 2.24 -14.07
C SER A 302 -2.04 0.85 -14.68
N ALA A 303 -1.62 0.62 -15.92
CA ALA A 303 -1.59 -0.71 -16.55
C ALA A 303 -0.15 -1.20 -16.75
N PHE A 304 0.78 -0.66 -15.97
CA PHE A 304 2.20 -0.96 -15.96
C PHE A 304 2.66 -1.06 -14.51
N ASN A 305 3.82 -1.68 -14.29
CA ASN A 305 4.43 -1.87 -12.97
C ASN A 305 4.39 -0.60 -12.09
N ASP A 306 3.61 -0.68 -11.02
CA ASP A 306 3.34 0.37 -10.07
C ASP A 306 3.95 0.09 -8.70
N ILE A 307 4.11 1.14 -7.92
CA ILE A 307 4.44 1.09 -6.49
C ILE A 307 3.32 1.82 -5.77
N ILE A 308 2.49 1.12 -5.01
CA ILE A 308 1.36 1.70 -4.29
C ILE A 308 1.57 1.51 -2.78
N THR A 309 1.52 2.60 -2.03
CA THR A 309 1.65 2.59 -0.57
C THR A 309 0.45 3.27 0.07
N GLY A 310 -0.31 2.50 0.84
CA GLY A 310 -1.39 2.96 1.71
C GLY A 310 -0.89 3.84 2.86
N ASN A 311 -1.81 4.26 3.73
CA ASN A 311 -1.54 4.95 4.98
C ASN A 311 -1.93 4.04 6.16
N ASP A 312 -1.92 4.53 7.40
CA ASP A 312 -2.20 3.67 8.57
C ASP A 312 -3.70 3.36 8.76
N GLY A 313 -4.53 3.58 7.74
CA GLY A 313 -5.98 3.44 7.77
C GLY A 313 -6.51 2.47 6.74
N VAL A 314 -7.79 2.13 6.84
CA VAL A 314 -8.47 1.21 5.90
C VAL A 314 -8.32 1.73 4.47
N ASN A 315 -7.65 0.96 3.62
CA ASN A 315 -7.35 1.30 2.25
C ASN A 315 -7.88 0.26 1.25
N GLY A 316 -8.21 0.75 0.05
CA GLY A 316 -8.46 -0.08 -1.13
C GLY A 316 -7.39 0.20 -2.19
N LEU A 317 -6.49 -0.75 -2.42
CA LEU A 317 -5.34 -0.57 -3.30
C LEU A 317 -5.43 -1.52 -4.50
N TYR A 318 -5.34 -0.95 -5.71
CA TYR A 318 -5.57 -1.67 -6.97
C TYR A 318 -4.37 -1.47 -7.91
N GLY A 319 -3.62 -2.53 -8.21
CA GLY A 319 -2.50 -2.52 -9.16
C GLY A 319 -2.95 -2.44 -10.62
N ASN A 320 -3.96 -3.25 -10.96
CA ASN A 320 -4.55 -3.46 -12.29
C ASN A 320 -3.67 -4.30 -13.22
N GLY A 321 -2.57 -3.78 -13.72
CA GLY A 321 -1.80 -4.48 -14.75
C GLY A 321 -0.33 -4.17 -14.66
N GLY A 322 0.50 -5.17 -14.93
CA GLY A 322 1.95 -5.05 -14.75
C GLY A 322 2.38 -5.79 -13.49
N ASP A 323 3.68 -5.79 -13.22
CA ASP A 323 4.19 -6.42 -11.98
C ASP A 323 4.28 -5.33 -10.90
N ASP A 324 3.32 -5.32 -10.00
CA ASP A 324 3.07 -4.25 -9.05
C ASP A 324 3.63 -4.57 -7.65
N TRP A 325 3.99 -3.51 -6.92
CA TRP A 325 4.32 -3.62 -5.49
C TRP A 325 3.32 -2.80 -4.68
N ILE A 326 2.54 -3.47 -3.84
CA ILE A 326 1.43 -2.87 -3.09
C ILE A 326 1.62 -3.14 -1.60
N ARG A 327 1.58 -2.07 -0.79
CA ARG A 327 1.63 -2.16 0.67
C ARG A 327 0.50 -1.40 1.34
N GLY A 328 -0.23 -2.05 2.25
CA GLY A 328 -1.29 -1.46 3.07
C GLY A 328 -0.76 -0.51 4.15
N ASN A 329 0.21 -0.98 4.94
CA ASN A 329 0.74 -0.39 6.18
C ASN A 329 -0.10 -0.72 7.40
N GLY A 330 -1.09 0.10 7.76
CA GLY A 330 -1.88 -0.11 8.95
C GLY A 330 -3.36 -0.02 8.62
N GLY A 331 -4.20 -0.66 9.42
CA GLY A 331 -5.64 -0.71 9.14
C GLY A 331 -6.02 -1.97 8.39
N ASN A 332 -7.32 -2.21 8.24
CA ASN A 332 -7.82 -3.42 7.60
C ASN A 332 -7.98 -3.16 6.11
N ASP A 333 -7.01 -3.55 5.31
CA ASP A 333 -6.89 -3.13 3.93
C ASP A 333 -7.45 -4.16 2.95
N SER A 334 -7.70 -3.71 1.72
CA SER A 334 -8.04 -4.57 0.58
C SER A 334 -7.08 -4.28 -0.56
N LEU A 335 -6.18 -5.22 -0.83
CA LEU A 335 -5.14 -5.14 -1.84
C LEU A 335 -5.46 -6.09 -3.00
N PHE A 336 -5.44 -5.57 -4.22
CA PHE A 336 -5.69 -6.33 -5.45
C PHE A 336 -4.54 -6.11 -6.44
N GLY A 337 -3.78 -7.17 -6.74
CA GLY A 337 -2.72 -7.14 -7.76
C GLY A 337 -3.31 -7.03 -9.16
N TRP A 338 -4.26 -7.93 -9.44
CA TRP A 338 -4.89 -8.16 -10.74
C TRP A 338 -4.00 -8.93 -11.70
N THR A 339 -3.55 -8.35 -12.82
CA THR A 339 -2.80 -9.12 -13.83
C THR A 339 -1.33 -8.76 -13.82
N GLY A 340 -0.47 -9.77 -13.79
CA GLY A 340 0.98 -9.60 -13.72
C GLY A 340 1.51 -10.26 -12.46
N ASN A 341 2.82 -10.24 -12.25
CA ASN A 341 3.42 -10.92 -11.11
C ASN A 341 3.61 -9.93 -9.96
N ASP A 342 2.64 -9.90 -9.05
CA ASP A 342 2.48 -8.85 -8.06
C ASP A 342 3.08 -9.22 -6.70
N SER A 343 3.44 -8.19 -5.93
CA SER A 343 3.87 -8.33 -4.55
C SER A 343 2.99 -7.49 -3.63
N LEU A 344 2.19 -8.17 -2.79
CA LEU A 344 1.21 -7.58 -1.89
C LEU A 344 1.65 -7.77 -0.43
N ASP A 345 1.61 -6.70 0.36
CA ASP A 345 2.00 -6.67 1.78
C ASP A 345 0.92 -5.95 2.60
N GLY A 346 0.07 -6.72 3.29
CA GLY A 346 -1.02 -6.19 4.14
C GLY A 346 -0.48 -5.39 5.33
N SER A 347 0.61 -5.88 5.93
CA SER A 347 1.29 -5.28 7.08
C SER A 347 0.51 -5.39 8.41
N GLU A 348 -0.08 -4.33 8.96
CA GLU A 348 -0.80 -4.37 10.25
C GLU A 348 -2.31 -4.24 10.06
N GLY A 349 -3.09 -5.28 10.34
CA GLY A 349 -4.55 -5.23 10.22
C GLY A 349 -5.14 -6.59 9.91
N ASP A 350 -6.47 -6.69 9.92
CA ASP A 350 -7.14 -7.85 9.32
C ASP A 350 -7.32 -7.56 7.82
N ASP A 351 -6.41 -8.04 6.98
CA ASP A 351 -6.30 -7.63 5.59
C ASP A 351 -6.93 -8.63 4.60
N PHE A 352 -7.35 -8.13 3.44
CA PHE A 352 -7.74 -8.94 2.28
C PHE A 352 -6.75 -8.71 1.14
N LEU A 353 -6.05 -9.76 0.71
CA LEU A 353 -5.10 -9.72 -0.41
C LEU A 353 -5.55 -10.70 -1.50
N ASP A 354 -5.61 -10.22 -2.73
CA ASP A 354 -5.93 -10.99 -3.94
C ASP A 354 -4.85 -10.71 -5.00
N GLY A 355 -4.01 -11.72 -5.28
CA GLY A 355 -2.96 -11.64 -6.30
C GLY A 355 -3.58 -11.51 -7.69
N GLY A 356 -4.38 -12.50 -8.07
CA GLY A 356 -5.07 -12.55 -9.35
C GLY A 356 -4.31 -13.44 -10.34
N PRO A 357 -4.38 -13.18 -11.65
CA PRO A 357 -3.55 -13.91 -12.60
C PRO A 357 -2.09 -13.45 -12.64
N GLY A 358 -1.16 -14.34 -12.31
CA GLY A 358 0.28 -14.11 -12.29
C GLY A 358 0.98 -15.06 -11.32
N ASP A 359 2.32 -15.09 -11.32
CA ASP A 359 3.04 -15.73 -10.22
C ASP A 359 3.25 -14.66 -9.12
N ASP A 360 2.39 -14.64 -8.11
CA ASP A 360 2.28 -13.56 -7.13
C ASP A 360 3.00 -13.88 -5.82
N THR A 361 3.24 -12.84 -5.01
CA THR A 361 3.79 -12.97 -3.66
C THR A 361 2.95 -12.18 -2.66
N LEU A 362 2.31 -12.88 -1.73
CA LEU A 362 1.41 -12.30 -0.75
C LEU A 362 1.98 -12.41 0.66
N TYR A 363 2.02 -11.29 1.38
CA TYR A 363 2.34 -11.22 2.81
C TYR A 363 1.13 -10.67 3.57
N GLY A 364 0.44 -11.51 4.35
CA GLY A 364 -0.69 -11.06 5.18
C GLY A 364 -0.25 -10.04 6.22
N GLY A 365 0.69 -10.43 7.07
CA GLY A 365 1.25 -9.53 8.08
C GLY A 365 0.78 -9.90 9.48
N THR A 366 0.35 -8.93 10.27
CA THR A 366 -0.22 -9.17 11.60
C THR A 366 -1.71 -8.94 11.59
N GLY A 367 -2.48 -9.94 12.00
CA GLY A 367 -3.94 -9.87 12.03
C GLY A 367 -4.53 -11.13 11.39
N ASN A 368 -5.86 -11.18 11.32
CA ASN A 368 -6.58 -12.28 10.69
C ASN A 368 -6.78 -11.95 9.22
N ASP A 369 -5.88 -12.46 8.38
CA ASP A 369 -5.84 -12.09 6.97
C ASP A 369 -6.60 -13.10 6.10
N SER A 370 -7.09 -12.62 4.96
CA SER A 370 -7.63 -13.45 3.88
C SER A 370 -6.74 -13.30 2.66
N LEU A 371 -6.01 -14.35 2.31
CA LEU A 371 -5.02 -14.35 1.22
C LEU A 371 -5.51 -15.25 0.09
N ASN A 372 -5.58 -14.73 -1.12
CA ASN A 372 -5.90 -15.47 -2.34
C ASN A 372 -4.79 -15.29 -3.37
N GLY A 373 -4.07 -16.37 -3.72
CA GLY A 373 -3.03 -16.35 -4.75
C GLY A 373 -3.65 -16.07 -6.13
N GLY A 374 -4.53 -16.97 -6.56
CA GLY A 374 -5.32 -16.79 -7.78
C GLY A 374 -4.91 -17.78 -8.86
N VAL A 375 -4.33 -17.31 -9.96
CA VAL A 375 -3.90 -18.18 -11.06
C VAL A 375 -2.41 -17.96 -11.32
N GLY A 376 -1.61 -18.99 -11.11
CA GLY A 376 -0.16 -18.97 -11.29
C GLY A 376 0.49 -19.69 -10.12
N ASN A 377 1.82 -19.69 -10.06
CA ASN A 377 2.54 -20.35 -8.96
C ASN A 377 2.85 -19.31 -7.90
N ASP A 378 2.06 -19.28 -6.85
CA ASP A 378 2.05 -18.21 -5.88
C ASP A 378 2.91 -18.52 -4.66
N ALA A 379 3.48 -17.46 -4.08
CA ALA A 379 4.22 -17.54 -2.82
C ALA A 379 3.45 -16.81 -1.72
N ILE A 380 2.77 -17.57 -0.86
CA ILE A 380 1.84 -17.01 0.13
C ILE A 380 2.41 -17.17 1.55
N PHE A 381 2.47 -16.06 2.27
CA PHE A 381 2.93 -15.98 3.64
C PHE A 381 1.83 -15.37 4.51
N SER A 382 1.31 -16.12 5.49
CA SER A 382 0.37 -15.55 6.47
C SER A 382 1.01 -14.54 7.44
N SER A 383 2.28 -14.16 7.23
CA SER A 383 2.99 -13.15 8.04
C SER A 383 4.12 -12.47 7.25
N THR A 384 4.60 -11.31 7.73
CA THR A 384 5.61 -10.47 7.04
C THR A 384 6.99 -11.12 6.90
N TYR A 385 7.34 -12.11 7.73
CA TYR A 385 8.65 -12.75 7.68
C TYR A 385 8.56 -14.20 8.15
N TYR A 386 9.41 -15.06 7.61
CA TYR A 386 9.59 -16.44 8.07
C TYR A 386 9.88 -16.48 9.59
N GLY A 387 8.88 -16.84 10.39
CA GLY A 387 8.97 -16.87 11.84
C GLY A 387 8.80 -15.50 12.53
N SER A 388 8.33 -14.48 11.81
CA SER A 388 7.72 -13.30 12.46
C SER A 388 6.41 -13.71 13.11
N VAL A 389 6.17 -13.10 14.26
CA VAL A 389 5.08 -13.45 15.16
C VAL A 389 3.81 -12.75 14.68
N SER A 390 3.01 -13.39 13.82
CA SER A 390 1.61 -12.97 13.60
C SER A 390 0.72 -13.61 14.65
N SER A 391 -0.14 -12.83 15.31
CA SER A 391 -1.07 -13.30 16.35
C SER A 391 -2.47 -13.62 15.83
N GLY A 392 -2.68 -13.59 14.51
CA GLY A 392 -3.97 -13.82 13.90
C GLY A 392 -4.16 -15.22 13.32
N VAL A 393 -5.41 -15.47 12.92
CA VAL A 393 -5.91 -16.69 12.30
C VAL A 393 -6.28 -16.33 10.87
N SER A 394 -5.44 -16.71 9.91
CA SER A 394 -5.62 -16.34 8.52
C SER A 394 -6.28 -17.48 7.73
N THR A 395 -7.01 -17.10 6.68
CA THR A 395 -7.49 -18.02 5.65
C THR A 395 -6.67 -17.83 4.40
N ILE A 396 -6.14 -18.92 3.85
CA ILE A 396 -5.29 -18.92 2.67
C ILE A 396 -5.95 -19.78 1.59
N ASP A 397 -6.07 -19.23 0.39
CA ASP A 397 -6.47 -19.90 -0.85
C ASP A 397 -5.29 -19.75 -1.84
N GLY A 398 -4.67 -20.86 -2.26
CA GLY A 398 -3.58 -20.84 -3.25
C GLY A 398 -4.13 -20.56 -4.64
N GLY A 399 -5.09 -21.38 -5.07
CA GLY A 399 -5.82 -21.21 -6.31
C GLY A 399 -5.40 -22.24 -7.36
N ASP A 400 -5.21 -21.80 -8.61
CA ASP A 400 -4.72 -22.65 -9.69
C ASP A 400 -3.20 -22.45 -9.86
N GLY A 401 -2.40 -23.51 -9.80
CA GLY A 401 -0.96 -23.50 -10.02
C GLY A 401 -0.22 -24.26 -8.93
N ASN A 402 1.11 -24.31 -8.99
CA ASN A 402 1.91 -25.02 -8.01
C ASN A 402 2.40 -24.03 -6.94
N ASP A 403 1.66 -23.94 -5.84
CA ASP A 403 1.83 -22.88 -4.86
C ASP A 403 2.81 -23.25 -3.75
N THR A 404 3.43 -22.23 -3.17
CA THR A 404 4.26 -22.34 -1.97
C THR A 404 3.63 -21.55 -0.83
N ILE A 405 3.09 -22.26 0.16
CA ILE A 405 2.31 -21.67 1.24
C ILE A 405 3.03 -21.82 2.57
N HIS A 406 3.23 -20.71 3.26
CA HIS A 406 3.78 -20.64 4.61
C HIS A 406 2.71 -20.17 5.59
N ALA A 407 2.12 -21.14 6.29
CA ALA A 407 1.04 -20.95 7.25
C ALA A 407 1.58 -20.99 8.70
N ASN A 408 0.92 -20.30 9.61
CA ASN A 408 1.12 -20.37 11.05
C ASN A 408 0.15 -21.41 11.66
N GLY A 409 0.48 -21.92 12.85
CA GLY A 409 -0.29 -22.97 13.55
C GLY A 409 -1.69 -22.60 14.04
N LEU A 410 -2.44 -21.73 13.38
CA LEU A 410 -3.88 -21.56 13.55
C LEU A 410 -4.61 -21.37 12.21
N ASP A 411 -3.88 -21.28 11.10
CA ASP A 411 -4.42 -20.90 9.81
C ASP A 411 -5.23 -22.04 9.18
N THR A 412 -6.14 -21.64 8.28
CA THR A 412 -6.83 -22.56 7.38
C THR A 412 -6.26 -22.37 5.98
N VAL A 413 -5.78 -23.46 5.38
CA VAL A 413 -5.19 -23.47 4.05
C VAL A 413 -6.06 -24.31 3.11
N LEU A 414 -6.42 -23.72 1.97
CA LEU A 414 -6.93 -24.38 0.79
C LEU A 414 -5.86 -24.16 -0.29
N ALA A 415 -5.08 -25.17 -0.67
CA ALA A 415 -4.00 -24.95 -1.62
C ALA A 415 -4.52 -24.86 -3.06
N GLY A 416 -5.42 -25.78 -3.46
CA GLY A 416 -6.23 -25.60 -4.66
C GLY A 416 -5.91 -26.64 -5.72
N ALA A 417 -5.46 -26.22 -6.89
CA ALA A 417 -5.16 -27.11 -8.00
C ALA A 417 -3.73 -26.94 -8.49
N GLY A 418 -2.90 -27.96 -8.39
CA GLY A 418 -1.52 -28.02 -8.82
C GLY A 418 -0.70 -28.82 -7.81
N ASP A 419 0.59 -29.01 -8.08
CA ASP A 419 1.46 -29.73 -7.13
C ASP A 419 1.99 -28.74 -6.09
N ASP A 420 1.31 -28.65 -4.93
CA ASP A 420 1.53 -27.59 -3.95
C ASP A 420 2.56 -27.97 -2.88
N THR A 421 3.18 -26.96 -2.26
CA THR A 421 4.07 -27.13 -1.11
C THR A 421 3.63 -26.25 0.05
N ILE A 422 3.16 -26.89 1.12
CA ILE A 422 2.62 -26.24 2.32
C ILE A 422 3.53 -26.48 3.51
N PHE A 423 3.93 -25.40 4.19
CA PHE A 423 4.73 -25.42 5.41
C PHE A 423 3.95 -24.82 6.59
N GLY A 424 3.56 -25.67 7.54
CA GLY A 424 3.13 -25.24 8.87
C GLY A 424 4.29 -24.73 9.71
N THR A 425 4.15 -23.54 10.29
CA THR A 425 5.18 -22.92 11.15
C THR A 425 4.74 -22.81 12.61
N ASN A 426 5.69 -22.99 13.53
CA ASN A 426 5.45 -23.21 14.96
C ASN A 426 5.23 -21.94 15.79
N SER A 427 4.74 -20.86 15.19
CA SER A 427 4.85 -19.52 15.79
C SER A 427 3.91 -19.28 16.99
N TYR A 428 2.77 -19.96 17.13
CA TYR A 428 1.78 -19.60 18.17
C TYR A 428 1.18 -20.70 19.05
N GLY A 429 1.45 -21.98 18.80
CA GLY A 429 0.74 -23.04 19.51
C GLY A 429 -0.73 -23.10 19.08
N GLY A 430 -1.13 -24.25 18.60
CA GLY A 430 -2.39 -24.42 17.87
C GLY A 430 -2.13 -25.30 16.66
N TYR A 431 -3.21 -25.79 16.06
CA TYR A 431 -3.12 -26.68 14.92
C TYR A 431 -3.40 -25.95 13.61
N VAL A 432 -2.79 -26.42 12.52
CA VAL A 432 -3.13 -26.00 11.16
C VAL A 432 -4.20 -26.94 10.58
N TYR A 433 -5.12 -26.37 9.81
CA TYR A 433 -6.01 -27.14 8.94
C TYR A 433 -5.57 -26.93 7.49
N VAL A 434 -5.21 -28.01 6.80
CA VAL A 434 -4.79 -27.97 5.40
C VAL A 434 -5.68 -28.88 4.55
N ASP A 435 -6.19 -28.32 3.47
CA ASP A 435 -6.79 -29.00 2.33
C ASP A 435 -5.91 -28.70 1.11
N ALA A 436 -5.14 -29.69 0.65
CA ALA A 436 -4.17 -29.49 -0.43
C ALA A 436 -4.83 -29.50 -1.82
N GLY A 437 -5.99 -30.13 -1.95
CA GLY A 437 -6.78 -30.10 -3.17
C GLY A 437 -6.28 -31.08 -4.25
N ALA A 438 -6.08 -30.62 -5.48
CA ALA A 438 -5.79 -31.49 -6.61
C ALA A 438 -4.36 -31.34 -7.10
N GLY A 439 -3.58 -32.42 -7.07
CA GLY A 439 -2.20 -32.45 -7.51
C GLY A 439 -1.37 -33.32 -6.57
N SER A 440 -0.09 -33.47 -6.85
CA SER A 440 0.81 -34.25 -6.01
C SER A 440 1.48 -33.36 -4.97
N ASP A 441 0.89 -33.29 -3.78
CA ASP A 441 1.19 -32.24 -2.82
C ASP A 441 2.24 -32.63 -1.78
N GLN A 442 2.93 -31.63 -1.25
CA GLN A 442 3.83 -31.75 -0.11
C GLN A 442 3.30 -30.90 1.05
N VAL A 443 2.73 -31.56 2.06
CA VAL A 443 2.11 -30.89 3.21
C VAL A 443 2.90 -31.18 4.48
N GLY A 444 3.40 -30.12 5.13
CA GLY A 444 3.98 -30.17 6.46
C GLY A 444 3.07 -29.50 7.49
N GLY A 445 2.77 -30.19 8.58
CA GLY A 445 2.11 -29.66 9.76
C GLY A 445 3.03 -28.82 10.65
N THR A 446 2.72 -28.79 11.94
CA THR A 446 3.37 -28.07 13.02
C THR A 446 3.75 -29.04 14.15
N VAL A 447 4.23 -28.55 15.29
CA VAL A 447 4.45 -29.40 16.48
C VAL A 447 3.19 -29.62 17.33
N ASN A 448 2.02 -29.30 16.79
CA ASN A 448 0.72 -29.47 17.45
C ASN A 448 -0.19 -30.40 16.65
N SER A 449 -1.39 -30.69 17.17
CA SER A 449 -2.29 -31.71 16.62
C SER A 449 -3.03 -31.25 15.37
N ASP A 450 -2.48 -31.52 14.20
CA ASP A 450 -2.91 -30.96 12.92
C ASP A 450 -3.96 -31.80 12.17
N ILE A 451 -4.61 -31.18 11.19
CA ILE A 451 -5.48 -31.85 10.22
C ILE A 451 -4.92 -31.59 8.82
N LEU A 452 -4.41 -32.63 8.18
CA LEU A 452 -3.79 -32.55 6.85
C LEU A 452 -4.59 -33.43 5.88
N ILE A 453 -5.05 -32.85 4.79
CA ILE A 453 -5.85 -33.53 3.75
C ILE A 453 -5.15 -33.33 2.41
N GLY A 454 -4.78 -34.43 1.73
CA GLY A 454 -4.19 -34.42 0.38
C GLY A 454 -5.25 -34.24 -0.70
N ASN A 455 -6.26 -35.12 -0.71
CA ASN A 455 -7.30 -35.27 -1.74
C ASN A 455 -6.78 -35.94 -3.03
N ASP A 456 -6.69 -35.26 -4.17
CA ASP A 456 -6.50 -35.90 -5.47
C ASP A 456 -5.02 -35.87 -5.88
N GLY A 457 -4.27 -36.97 -5.80
CA GLY A 457 -2.90 -37.02 -6.30
C GLY A 457 -2.04 -38.02 -5.56
N ALA A 458 -0.72 -37.93 -5.72
CA ALA A 458 0.19 -38.74 -4.93
C ALA A 458 0.88 -37.83 -3.93
N ASP A 459 0.37 -37.81 -2.71
CA ASP A 459 0.67 -36.77 -1.72
C ASP A 459 1.71 -37.22 -0.70
N TYR A 460 2.43 -36.27 -0.14
CA TYR A 460 3.32 -36.46 1.00
C TYR A 460 2.85 -35.60 2.17
N LEU A 461 2.31 -36.24 3.21
CA LEU A 461 1.79 -35.58 4.40
C LEU A 461 2.71 -35.85 5.60
N TYR A 462 3.25 -34.80 6.22
CA TYR A 462 4.07 -34.89 7.42
C TYR A 462 3.50 -34.06 8.58
N GLY A 463 2.96 -34.73 9.61
CA GLY A 463 2.40 -34.08 10.81
C GLY A 463 3.42 -33.43 11.75
N TYR A 464 4.70 -33.84 11.70
CA TYR A 464 5.77 -33.49 12.65
C TYR A 464 5.51 -33.97 14.09
N GLY A 465 4.69 -33.29 14.87
CA GLY A 465 4.40 -33.74 16.23
C GLY A 465 3.10 -33.16 16.74
N GLY A 466 2.51 -33.79 17.75
CA GLY A 466 1.09 -33.60 18.01
C GLY A 466 0.36 -34.92 17.83
N ASN A 467 -0.96 -34.92 17.99
CA ASN A 467 -1.79 -36.06 17.65
C ASN A 467 -2.50 -35.72 16.36
N ASP A 468 -1.92 -36.09 15.24
CA ASP A 468 -2.31 -35.55 13.95
C ASP A 468 -3.39 -36.40 13.27
N ALA A 469 -4.17 -35.79 12.38
CA ALA A 469 -5.11 -36.50 11.52
C ALA A 469 -4.71 -36.27 10.05
N LEU A 470 -4.20 -37.33 9.41
CA LEU A 470 -3.71 -37.31 8.04
C LEU A 470 -4.67 -38.10 7.14
N TYR A 471 -5.11 -37.47 6.06
CA TYR A 471 -6.02 -38.03 5.07
C TYR A 471 -5.35 -37.93 3.69
N GLY A 472 -4.93 -39.06 3.10
CA GLY A 472 -4.31 -39.13 1.77
C GLY A 472 -5.30 -38.75 0.69
N GLY A 473 -6.27 -39.63 0.40
CA GLY A 473 -7.34 -39.33 -0.55
C GLY A 473 -7.29 -40.28 -1.74
N ASN A 474 -7.35 -39.77 -2.96
CA ASN A 474 -7.19 -40.55 -4.18
C ASN A 474 -5.74 -40.50 -4.64
N GLY A 475 -5.13 -41.66 -4.86
CA GLY A 475 -3.79 -41.81 -5.43
C GLY A 475 -2.87 -42.54 -4.46
N ASN A 476 -1.56 -42.44 -4.64
CA ASN A 476 -0.62 -43.27 -3.90
C ASN A 476 0.15 -42.40 -2.90
N ASP A 477 -0.34 -42.37 -1.66
CA ASP A 477 0.08 -41.33 -0.73
C ASP A 477 1.16 -41.83 0.24
N VAL A 478 1.93 -40.89 0.80
CA VAL A 478 2.90 -41.13 1.87
C VAL A 478 2.50 -40.31 3.08
N LEU A 479 2.06 -41.00 4.14
CA LEU A 479 1.61 -40.36 5.36
C LEU A 479 2.60 -40.65 6.50
N TYR A 480 3.10 -39.59 7.12
CA TYR A 480 4.00 -39.64 8.26
C TYR A 480 3.48 -38.70 9.36
N GLY A 481 2.91 -39.22 10.45
CA GLY A 481 2.40 -38.37 11.53
C GLY A 481 3.53 -37.77 12.37
N GLY A 482 4.45 -38.62 12.86
CA GLY A 482 5.62 -38.18 13.59
C GLY A 482 5.48 -38.40 15.10
N LEU A 483 5.67 -37.36 15.89
CA LEU A 483 5.64 -37.44 17.36
C LEU A 483 4.20 -37.33 17.91
N GLY A 484 3.58 -38.44 18.25
CA GLY A 484 2.39 -38.45 19.10
C GLY A 484 1.52 -39.65 18.79
N ALA A 485 0.22 -39.53 19.05
CA ALA A 485 -0.74 -40.57 18.72
C ALA A 485 -1.59 -40.10 17.54
N ASP A 486 -1.23 -40.55 16.35
CA ASP A 486 -1.76 -40.02 15.11
C ASP A 486 -2.85 -40.93 14.52
N ARG A 487 -3.68 -40.33 13.68
CA ARG A 487 -4.71 -40.99 12.89
C ARG A 487 -4.39 -40.84 11.41
N TYR A 488 -4.46 -41.95 10.69
CA TYR A 488 -4.21 -42.03 9.26
C TYR A 488 -5.42 -42.61 8.52
N GLU A 489 -5.70 -42.05 7.35
CA GLU A 489 -6.64 -42.57 6.35
C GLU A 489 -5.95 -42.43 4.99
N GLY A 490 -5.58 -43.55 4.38
CA GLY A 490 -4.84 -43.55 3.10
C GLY A 490 -5.75 -43.22 1.92
N GLY A 491 -6.94 -43.81 1.91
CA GLY A 491 -7.93 -43.64 0.87
C GLY A 491 -7.76 -44.65 -0.27
N ALA A 492 -7.83 -44.16 -1.50
CA ALA A 492 -7.87 -44.95 -2.71
C ALA A 492 -6.52 -44.94 -3.44
N GLY A 493 -5.71 -45.96 -3.22
CA GLY A 493 -4.53 -46.24 -4.03
C GLY A 493 -3.55 -47.04 -3.21
N ALA A 494 -2.29 -47.07 -3.61
CA ALA A 494 -1.26 -47.84 -2.90
C ALA A 494 -0.49 -46.92 -1.96
N ASP A 495 -0.93 -46.89 -0.70
CA ASP A 495 -0.47 -45.90 0.27
C ASP A 495 0.68 -46.40 1.13
N ILE A 496 1.48 -45.49 1.65
CA ILE A 496 2.63 -45.75 2.53
C ILE A 496 2.41 -45.04 3.85
N PHE A 497 2.21 -45.82 4.90
CA PHE A 497 2.22 -45.33 6.28
C PHE A 497 3.64 -45.44 6.83
N GLN A 498 4.29 -44.29 7.02
CA GLN A 498 5.69 -44.19 7.35
C GLN A 498 5.90 -44.07 8.86
N PHE A 499 6.80 -44.91 9.40
CA PHE A 499 7.16 -44.89 10.81
C PHE A 499 8.68 -44.80 10.99
N MET A 500 9.17 -43.61 11.33
CA MET A 500 10.61 -43.28 11.45
C MET A 500 11.06 -43.00 12.89
N ASN A 501 12.27 -42.45 13.05
CA ASN A 501 12.96 -42.23 14.33
C ASN A 501 12.25 -41.27 15.29
N ASP A 502 11.32 -40.46 14.81
CA ASP A 502 10.66 -39.43 15.60
C ASP A 502 9.28 -39.88 16.10
N ILE A 503 9.08 -41.19 16.28
CA ILE A 503 7.85 -41.73 16.92
C ILE A 503 8.09 -41.90 18.41
N GLN A 504 7.18 -41.36 19.22
CA GLN A 504 7.23 -41.52 20.67
C GLN A 504 6.95 -42.99 21.06
N ALA A 505 7.86 -43.60 21.83
CA ALA A 505 7.68 -44.98 22.27
C ALA A 505 6.40 -45.14 23.12
N ASN A 506 5.60 -46.16 22.82
CA ASN A 506 4.31 -46.49 23.46
C ASN A 506 3.13 -45.56 23.10
N THR A 507 3.17 -44.85 21.97
CA THR A 507 1.95 -44.30 21.36
C THR A 507 1.19 -45.38 20.59
N VAL A 508 -0.08 -45.10 20.32
CA VAL A 508 -0.94 -45.95 19.49
C VAL A 508 -1.31 -45.13 18.26
N GLU A 509 -0.82 -45.55 17.12
CA GLU A 509 -1.19 -45.01 15.81
C GLU A 509 -2.46 -45.71 15.34
N ALA A 510 -3.42 -44.94 14.81
CA ALA A 510 -4.69 -45.47 14.33
C ALA A 510 -4.77 -45.35 12.80
N ILE A 511 -5.00 -46.47 12.11
CA ILE A 511 -5.23 -46.47 10.67
C ILE A 511 -6.67 -46.88 10.41
N ALA A 512 -7.36 -46.06 9.62
CA ALA A 512 -8.79 -46.17 9.41
C ALA A 512 -9.17 -47.22 8.35
N ASP A 513 -8.36 -47.41 7.31
CA ASP A 513 -8.79 -48.01 6.04
C ASP A 513 -7.74 -48.90 5.34
N PHE A 514 -6.75 -49.40 6.09
CA PHE A 514 -5.66 -50.22 5.54
C PHE A 514 -6.13 -51.40 4.66
N THR A 515 -5.60 -51.47 3.45
CA THR A 515 -5.84 -52.50 2.44
C THR A 515 -4.59 -53.36 2.24
N ALA A 516 -4.58 -54.56 2.82
CA ALA A 516 -3.44 -55.47 2.76
C ALA A 516 -3.02 -55.82 1.31
N LYS A 517 -1.70 -55.82 1.05
CA LYS A 517 -1.04 -56.04 -0.26
C LYS A 517 -1.16 -54.89 -1.26
N GLN A 518 -1.96 -53.87 -0.95
CA GLN A 518 -2.02 -52.64 -1.71
C GLN A 518 -1.21 -51.57 -0.97
N ASP A 519 -1.49 -51.41 0.33
CA ASP A 519 -0.82 -50.43 1.17
C ASP A 519 0.40 -51.04 1.85
N LEU A 520 1.33 -50.18 2.26
CA LEU A 520 2.61 -50.55 2.84
C LEU A 520 2.87 -49.81 4.15
N PHE A 521 3.55 -50.52 5.05
CA PHE A 521 4.20 -49.96 6.22
C PHE A 521 5.68 -49.75 5.93
N ALA A 522 6.15 -48.50 5.93
CA ALA A 522 7.56 -48.17 5.80
C ALA A 522 8.21 -48.00 7.18
N LEU A 523 9.18 -48.85 7.50
CA LEU A 523 9.88 -48.85 8.80
C LEU A 523 11.36 -48.52 8.64
N SER A 524 11.85 -47.53 9.39
CA SER A 524 13.28 -47.17 9.40
C SER A 524 14.12 -48.13 10.24
N SER A 525 15.25 -48.56 9.70
CA SER A 525 16.29 -49.32 10.41
C SER A 525 16.88 -48.61 11.65
N ALA A 526 16.72 -47.29 11.75
CA ALA A 526 17.23 -46.47 12.86
C ALA A 526 16.23 -46.33 14.02
N TYR A 527 14.98 -46.77 13.86
CA TYR A 527 13.98 -46.71 14.93
C TYR A 527 14.31 -47.69 16.06
N ILE A 528 14.30 -47.22 17.31
CA ILE A 528 14.48 -48.06 18.51
C ILE A 528 13.28 -47.81 19.42
N GLY A 529 12.23 -48.62 19.28
CA GLY A 529 10.98 -48.42 19.99
C GLY A 529 9.94 -49.52 19.78
N LYS A 530 8.86 -49.43 20.55
CA LYS A 530 7.62 -50.19 20.32
C LYS A 530 6.52 -49.19 20.02
N THR A 531 5.89 -49.29 18.86
CA THR A 531 4.63 -48.62 18.55
C THR A 531 3.54 -49.67 18.30
N TYR A 532 2.29 -49.28 18.55
CA TYR A 532 1.12 -50.10 18.27
C TYR A 532 0.33 -49.44 17.16
N VAL A 533 0.11 -50.15 16.07
CA VAL A 533 -0.78 -49.70 14.99
C VAL A 533 -2.10 -50.45 15.15
N GLN A 534 -3.19 -49.70 15.32
CA GLN A 534 -4.54 -50.24 15.32
C GLN A 534 -5.17 -49.98 13.95
N ASP A 535 -5.35 -51.06 13.18
CA ASP A 535 -6.21 -51.04 12.00
C ASP A 535 -7.65 -51.21 12.47
N THR A 536 -8.37 -50.09 12.47
CA THR A 536 -9.74 -50.03 12.98
C THR A 536 -10.76 -50.62 12.02
N ALA A 537 -10.51 -50.61 10.70
CA ALA A 537 -11.37 -51.26 9.70
C ALA A 537 -11.36 -52.79 9.85
N ASN A 538 -10.19 -53.38 10.03
CA ASN A 538 -10.05 -54.84 10.08
C ASN A 538 -9.97 -55.41 11.51
N GLY A 539 -9.94 -54.55 12.53
CA GLY A 539 -9.84 -54.97 13.94
C GLY A 539 -8.52 -55.67 14.26
N VAL A 540 -7.44 -55.24 13.63
CA VAL A 540 -6.09 -55.83 13.75
C VAL A 540 -5.20 -54.92 14.61
N PHE A 541 -4.42 -55.52 15.52
CA PHE A 541 -3.47 -54.82 16.39
C PHE A 541 -2.03 -55.24 16.04
N ILE A 542 -1.32 -54.37 15.35
CA ILE A 542 0.06 -54.62 14.96
C ILE A 542 0.96 -54.04 16.06
N SER A 543 1.77 -54.89 16.69
CA SER A 543 2.88 -54.38 17.49
C SER A 543 4.13 -54.33 16.62
N VAL A 544 4.62 -53.13 16.37
CA VAL A 544 5.87 -52.92 15.64
C VAL A 544 6.95 -52.67 16.68
N ALA A 545 7.92 -53.59 16.77
CA ALA A 545 9.05 -53.48 17.67
C ALA A 545 10.35 -53.48 16.86
N VAL A 546 11.10 -52.39 16.93
CA VAL A 546 12.43 -52.27 16.29
C VAL A 546 13.44 -51.98 17.40
N GLY A 547 14.53 -52.73 17.46
CA GLY A 547 15.59 -52.48 18.44
C GLY A 547 16.94 -53.07 18.04
N ASN A 548 18.01 -52.59 18.69
CA ASN A 548 19.42 -52.88 18.38
C ASN A 548 19.79 -54.37 18.21
N ASN A 549 18.97 -55.31 18.68
CA ASN A 549 19.19 -56.76 18.56
C ASN A 549 17.91 -57.57 18.21
N TYR A 550 16.80 -56.92 17.83
CA TYR A 550 15.55 -57.58 17.46
C TYR A 550 14.90 -56.86 16.28
N TRP A 551 14.81 -57.56 15.16
CA TRP A 551 13.98 -57.21 14.01
C TRP A 551 12.75 -58.11 14.06
N GLY A 552 11.63 -57.61 14.56
CA GLY A 552 10.44 -58.44 14.70
C GLY A 552 9.17 -57.61 14.73
N THR A 553 8.48 -57.55 13.60
CA THR A 553 7.07 -57.16 13.59
C THR A 553 6.27 -58.32 14.18
N MET A 554 5.57 -58.09 15.29
CA MET A 554 4.62 -59.07 15.83
C MET A 554 3.21 -58.54 15.56
N VAL A 555 2.59 -59.09 14.53
CA VAL A 555 1.20 -58.81 14.16
C VAL A 555 0.29 -59.69 15.03
N TYR A 556 -0.59 -59.08 15.82
CA TYR A 556 -1.58 -59.78 16.64
C TYR A 556 -2.99 -59.42 16.15
N GLY A 557 -3.86 -60.39 15.94
CA GLY A 557 -5.20 -60.07 15.45
C GLY A 557 -6.04 -61.28 15.10
N THR A 558 -7.32 -61.02 14.84
CA THR A 558 -8.32 -62.06 14.57
C THR A 558 -8.57 -62.29 13.07
N HIS A 559 -8.02 -61.44 12.19
CA HIS A 559 -8.20 -61.51 10.73
C HIS A 559 -6.87 -61.28 9.94
N ASP A 560 -6.68 -62.06 8.87
CA ASP A 560 -5.58 -62.11 7.88
C ASP A 560 -4.17 -61.57 8.25
N VAL A 561 -3.63 -62.08 9.35
CA VAL A 561 -2.24 -61.81 9.82
C VAL A 561 -1.17 -62.03 8.73
N SER A 562 -1.42 -62.97 7.81
CA SER A 562 -0.44 -63.36 6.77
C SER A 562 -0.31 -62.33 5.64
N ALA A 563 -1.40 -61.68 5.25
CA ALA A 563 -1.38 -60.63 4.23
C ALA A 563 -0.74 -59.33 4.77
N VAL A 564 -1.03 -58.98 6.02
CA VAL A 564 -0.41 -57.83 6.71
C VAL A 564 1.12 -58.01 6.80
N GLN A 565 1.61 -59.22 7.11
CA GLN A 565 3.06 -59.51 7.15
C GLN A 565 3.79 -59.30 5.81
N GLN A 566 3.09 -59.36 4.67
CA GLN A 566 3.68 -59.11 3.35
C GLN A 566 3.70 -57.63 2.96
N SER A 567 3.08 -56.77 3.78
CA SER A 567 2.89 -55.34 3.52
C SER A 567 3.94 -54.48 4.24
N PHE A 568 5.05 -55.06 4.69
CA PHE A 568 6.15 -54.34 5.34
C PHE A 568 7.28 -54.06 4.35
N LEU A 569 7.62 -52.78 4.19
CA LEU A 569 8.81 -52.31 3.53
C LEU A 569 9.82 -51.87 4.58
N TYR A 570 10.98 -52.54 4.63
CA TYR A 570 12.09 -52.15 5.49
C TYR A 570 13.00 -51.20 4.70
N VAL A 571 13.10 -49.94 5.16
CA VAL A 571 13.81 -48.86 4.47
C VAL A 571 15.09 -48.49 5.20
#